data_AF-A0A5C3P2V6-F1
#
_entry.id   AF-A0A5C3P2V6-F1
#
_cell.length_a   1.000
_cell.length_b   1.000
_cell.length_c   1.000
_cell.angle_alpha   90.00
_cell.angle_beta   90.00
_cell.angle_gamma   90.00
#
_symmetry.space_group_name_H-M   'P 1'
#
loop_
_entity.id
_entity.type
_entity.pdbx_description
1 polymer ?
#
loop_
_entity_poly.entity_id
_entity_poly.type
_entity_poly.pdbx_seq_one_letter_code
_entity_poly.pdbx_strand_id
1 'polypeptide(L)'
;MKANENTVIVHPDVILVPYRKEHVAKYHEWMSDEELRELTASEPLTLEEEYEMQRKWQQDEDKLTFIILSGESLPPLEGDVVTPELLAGQPMIGDVNLFLKGVPADEDFEVEAEIMIAEPAYRRRGVAYTALQLMLSYATDSSSPSPLPVPKDRLVARIGEKNEASIRLFEKLGFTVTKRVAVFEEVELRFTAGDEKTWTAGSRKTLAV
;
A
#
# COMPACT_ATOMS: atom_id res chain seq x y z
N MET A 1 7.18 5.49 -8.48
CA MET A 1 6.88 4.05 -8.38
C MET A 1 7.76 3.21 -9.31
N LYS A 2 9.06 3.53 -9.48
CA LYS A 2 9.93 2.74 -10.37
C LYS A 2 10.22 1.34 -9.82
N ALA A 3 10.41 1.24 -8.50
CA ALA A 3 10.78 -0.02 -7.84
C ALA A 3 9.76 -1.15 -8.09
N ASN A 4 8.46 -0.86 -8.15
CA ASN A 4 7.42 -1.86 -8.36
C ASN A 4 6.77 -1.84 -9.75
N GLU A 5 7.28 -1.08 -10.73
CA GLU A 5 6.58 -0.81 -12.00
C GLU A 5 6.15 -2.06 -12.79
N ASN A 6 6.89 -3.16 -12.61
CA ASN A 6 6.65 -4.47 -13.24
C ASN A 6 6.44 -5.59 -12.21
N THR A 7 6.17 -5.26 -10.94
CA THR A 7 6.02 -6.27 -9.88
C THR A 7 4.54 -6.52 -9.60
N VAL A 8 4.11 -7.79 -9.63
CA VAL A 8 2.83 -8.24 -9.09
C VAL A 8 3.10 -9.13 -7.89
N ILE A 9 2.38 -8.94 -6.79
CA ILE A 9 2.46 -9.81 -5.61
C ILE A 9 1.14 -10.55 -5.49
N VAL A 10 1.17 -11.87 -5.61
CA VAL A 10 -0.02 -12.72 -5.62
C VAL A 10 -0.17 -13.45 -4.29
N HIS A 11 -1.33 -13.30 -3.67
CA HIS A 11 -1.80 -14.05 -2.52
C HIS A 11 -3.25 -14.51 -2.79
N PRO A 12 -3.71 -15.67 -2.26
CA PRO A 12 -5.06 -16.17 -2.53
C PRO A 12 -6.20 -15.16 -2.31
N ASP A 13 -6.10 -14.32 -1.27
CA ASP A 13 -7.13 -13.32 -0.98
C ASP A 13 -6.87 -11.94 -1.62
N VAL A 14 -5.63 -11.64 -1.99
CA VAL A 14 -5.17 -10.29 -2.34
C VAL A 14 -4.11 -10.33 -3.43
N ILE A 15 -4.26 -9.48 -4.44
CA ILE A 15 -3.23 -9.27 -5.45
C ILE A 15 -2.81 -7.80 -5.42
N LEU A 16 -1.51 -7.54 -5.32
CA LEU A 16 -0.96 -6.19 -5.41
C LEU A 16 -0.40 -5.98 -6.81
N VAL A 17 -0.91 -4.97 -7.51
CA VAL A 17 -0.49 -4.60 -8.88
C VAL A 17 0.01 -3.16 -8.91
N PRO A 18 0.97 -2.79 -9.75
CA PRO A 18 1.48 -1.42 -9.79
C PRO A 18 0.35 -0.46 -10.17
N TYR A 19 0.32 0.73 -9.56
CA TYR A 19 -0.65 1.75 -9.95
C TYR A 19 -0.32 2.30 -11.36
N ARG A 20 -1.33 2.25 -12.23
CA ARG A 20 -1.23 2.51 -13.67
C ARG A 20 -2.44 3.30 -14.17
N LYS A 21 -2.33 3.86 -15.36
CA LYS A 21 -3.32 4.75 -15.98
C LYS A 21 -4.74 4.15 -16.00
N GLU A 22 -4.86 2.86 -16.27
CA GLU A 22 -6.14 2.13 -16.32
C GLU A 22 -6.92 2.12 -14.99
N HIS A 23 -6.23 2.32 -13.87
CA HIS A 23 -6.83 2.35 -12.53
C HIS A 23 -7.39 3.73 -12.15
N VAL A 24 -6.97 4.80 -12.83
CA VAL A 24 -7.24 6.19 -12.45
C VAL A 24 -8.74 6.50 -12.43
N ALA A 25 -9.50 6.06 -13.44
CA ALA A 25 -10.93 6.35 -13.52
C ALA A 25 -11.69 5.82 -12.29
N LYS A 26 -11.41 4.56 -11.90
CA LYS A 26 -12.00 3.95 -10.72
C LYS A 26 -11.50 4.57 -9.41
N TYR A 27 -10.21 4.90 -9.33
CA TYR A 27 -9.66 5.61 -8.17
C TYR A 27 -10.34 6.96 -7.96
N HIS A 28 -10.57 7.72 -9.04
CA HIS A 28 -11.28 9.00 -9.01
C HIS A 28 -12.76 8.85 -8.57
N GLU A 29 -13.44 7.76 -8.96
CA GLU A 29 -14.77 7.44 -8.44
C GLU A 29 -14.75 7.26 -6.91
N TRP A 30 -13.74 6.58 -6.36
CA TRP A 30 -13.59 6.47 -4.91
C TRP A 30 -13.31 7.82 -4.24
N MET A 31 -12.46 8.65 -4.84
CA MET A 31 -12.15 9.98 -4.33
C MET A 31 -13.31 10.97 -4.48
N SER A 32 -14.42 10.58 -5.11
CA SER A 32 -15.66 11.37 -5.10
C SER A 32 -16.41 11.27 -3.76
N ASP A 33 -16.18 10.20 -2.98
CA ASP A 33 -16.76 9.98 -1.66
C ASP A 33 -16.05 10.83 -0.59
N GLU A 34 -16.83 11.62 0.16
CA GLU A 34 -16.31 12.55 1.16
C GLU A 34 -15.76 11.85 2.41
N GLU A 35 -16.38 10.75 2.85
CA GLU A 35 -15.92 9.96 4.00
C GLU A 35 -14.57 9.31 3.68
N LEU A 36 -14.41 8.76 2.47
CA LEU A 36 -13.13 8.21 2.04
C LEU A 36 -12.03 9.28 2.01
N ARG A 37 -12.30 10.44 1.42
CA ARG A 37 -11.34 11.55 1.38
C ARG A 37 -10.92 12.02 2.77
N GLU A 38 -11.87 12.14 3.71
CA GLU A 38 -11.57 12.51 5.09
C GLU A 38 -10.67 11.47 5.77
N LEU A 39 -10.97 10.18 5.59
CA LEU A 39 -10.19 9.09 6.17
C LEU A 39 -8.79 8.94 5.57
N THR A 40 -8.56 9.39 4.33
CA THR A 40 -7.27 9.37 3.64
C THR A 40 -6.60 10.74 3.56
N ALA A 41 -7.13 11.75 4.27
CA ALA A 41 -6.66 13.14 4.23
C ALA A 41 -6.40 13.67 2.80
N SER A 42 -7.28 13.31 1.86
CA SER A 42 -7.13 13.58 0.43
C SER A 42 -8.00 14.75 -0.03
N GLU A 43 -7.42 15.65 -0.82
CA GLU A 43 -8.15 16.76 -1.44
C GLU A 43 -8.88 16.31 -2.70
N PRO A 44 -10.04 16.90 -3.04
CA PRO A 44 -10.75 16.58 -4.28
C PRO A 44 -9.98 17.10 -5.49
N LEU A 45 -9.78 16.22 -6.47
CA LEU A 45 -9.14 16.53 -7.75
C LEU A 45 -10.10 16.25 -8.90
N THR A 46 -9.92 16.94 -10.01
CA THR A 46 -10.57 16.58 -11.27
C THR A 46 -9.95 15.31 -11.84
N LEU A 47 -10.69 14.59 -12.70
CA LEU A 47 -10.19 13.38 -13.34
C LEU A 47 -8.88 13.61 -14.12
N GLU A 48 -8.71 14.77 -14.78
CA GLU A 48 -7.46 15.07 -15.49
C GLU A 48 -6.30 15.31 -14.52
N GLU A 49 -6.54 15.99 -13.40
CA GLU A 49 -5.52 16.19 -12.35
C GLU A 49 -5.09 14.84 -11.75
N GLU A 50 -6.00 13.89 -11.57
CA GLU A 50 -5.67 12.51 -11.14
C GLU A 50 -4.78 11.80 -12.16
N TYR A 51 -5.07 11.93 -13.46
CA TYR A 51 -4.20 11.41 -14.51
C TYR A 51 -2.82 12.08 -14.51
N GLU A 52 -2.74 13.38 -14.28
CA GLU A 52 -1.47 14.10 -14.14
C GLU A 52 -0.68 13.65 -12.91
N MET A 53 -1.34 13.46 -11.78
CA MET A 53 -0.71 12.97 -10.55
C MET A 53 -0.23 11.54 -10.68
N GLN A 54 -1.02 10.64 -11.28
CA GLN A 54 -0.59 9.28 -11.55
C GLN A 54 0.67 9.25 -12.44
N ARG A 55 0.73 10.09 -13.49
CA ARG A 55 1.91 10.21 -14.36
C ARG A 55 3.16 10.64 -13.59
N LYS A 56 3.02 11.60 -12.66
CA LYS A 56 4.12 12.05 -11.79
C LYS A 56 4.56 10.92 -10.86
N TRP A 57 3.63 10.34 -10.11
CA TRP A 57 3.90 9.27 -9.16
C TRP A 57 4.56 8.05 -9.78
N GLN A 58 4.28 7.75 -11.05
CA GLN A 58 4.94 6.65 -11.75
C GLN A 58 6.46 6.81 -11.75
N GLN A 59 6.96 8.05 -11.84
CA GLN A 59 8.38 8.36 -11.93
C GLN A 59 9.04 8.62 -10.57
N ASP A 60 8.26 8.83 -9.51
CA ASP A 60 8.76 9.10 -8.16
C ASP A 60 9.64 7.96 -7.63
N GLU A 61 10.74 8.28 -6.97
CA GLU A 61 11.63 7.27 -6.38
C GLU A 61 11.36 7.09 -4.88
N ASP A 62 10.67 8.06 -4.28
CA ASP A 62 10.29 8.13 -2.87
C ASP A 62 8.84 7.69 -2.60
N LYS A 63 8.10 7.26 -3.64
CA LYS A 63 6.73 6.75 -3.50
C LYS A 63 6.56 5.38 -4.15
N LEU A 64 5.93 4.48 -3.40
CA LEU A 64 5.56 3.13 -3.84
C LEU A 64 4.05 2.92 -3.63
N THR A 65 3.28 2.76 -4.70
CA THR A 65 1.85 2.46 -4.61
C THR A 65 1.55 1.16 -5.33
N PHE A 66 0.80 0.30 -4.65
CA PHE A 66 0.11 -0.83 -5.28
C PHE A 66 -1.40 -0.62 -5.21
N ILE A 67 -2.07 -0.94 -6.30
CA ILE A 67 -3.51 -1.18 -6.29
C ILE A 67 -3.77 -2.59 -5.74
N ILE A 68 -4.75 -2.69 -4.87
CA ILE A 68 -5.23 -3.94 -4.28
C ILE A 68 -6.36 -4.46 -5.15
N LEU A 69 -6.16 -5.64 -5.74
CA LEU A 69 -7.23 -6.42 -6.37
C LEU A 69 -7.64 -7.57 -5.42
N SER A 70 -8.91 -7.97 -5.49
CA SER A 70 -9.38 -9.20 -4.83
C SER A 70 -8.73 -10.43 -5.49
N GLY A 71 -8.23 -11.36 -4.68
CA GLY A 71 -7.68 -12.63 -5.17
C GLY A 71 -8.70 -13.77 -5.29
N GLU A 72 -9.91 -13.61 -4.70
CA GLU A 72 -10.84 -14.72 -4.43
C GLU A 72 -11.29 -15.52 -5.67
N SER A 73 -11.27 -14.89 -6.84
CA SER A 73 -11.72 -15.49 -8.10
C SER A 73 -10.57 -15.74 -9.08
N LEU A 74 -9.32 -15.52 -8.67
CA LEU A 74 -8.18 -15.73 -9.54
C LEU A 74 -7.72 -17.20 -9.43
N PRO A 75 -7.67 -17.94 -10.55
CA PRO A 75 -7.10 -19.28 -10.53
C PRO A 75 -5.61 -19.22 -10.16
N PRO A 76 -5.03 -20.31 -9.63
CA PRO A 76 -3.59 -20.37 -9.39
C PRO A 76 -2.80 -19.99 -10.64
N LEU A 77 -1.96 -18.97 -10.51
CA LEU A 77 -1.11 -18.51 -11.60
C LEU A 77 0.16 -19.36 -11.65
N GLU A 78 0.37 -20.05 -12.76
CA GLU A 78 1.61 -20.77 -13.04
C GLU A 78 2.69 -19.83 -13.64
N GLY A 79 3.97 -20.15 -13.41
CA GLY A 79 5.11 -19.39 -13.94
C GLY A 79 5.37 -18.05 -13.24
N ASP A 80 6.37 -17.33 -13.72
CA ASP A 80 6.85 -16.08 -13.09
C ASP A 80 6.29 -14.81 -13.73
N VAL A 81 5.53 -14.94 -14.84
CA VAL A 81 5.00 -13.80 -15.61
C VAL A 81 3.48 -13.77 -15.53
N VAL A 82 2.92 -12.58 -15.36
CA VAL A 82 1.48 -12.31 -15.38
C VAL A 82 1.19 -11.26 -16.44
N THR A 83 0.10 -11.43 -17.19
CA THR A 83 -0.35 -10.44 -18.16
C THR A 83 -1.57 -9.66 -17.62
N PRO A 84 -1.80 -8.42 -18.09
CA PRO A 84 -2.99 -7.66 -17.70
C PRO A 84 -4.31 -8.41 -17.95
N GLU A 85 -4.39 -9.23 -18.99
CA GLU A 85 -5.58 -10.01 -19.35
C GLU A 85 -5.92 -11.07 -18.29
N LEU A 86 -4.91 -11.65 -17.62
CA LEU A 86 -5.12 -12.62 -16.54
C LEU A 86 -5.68 -11.96 -15.28
N LEU A 87 -5.33 -10.70 -15.06
CA LEU A 87 -5.81 -9.90 -13.94
C LEU A 87 -7.13 -9.19 -14.26
N ALA A 88 -7.50 -9.13 -15.54
CA ALA A 88 -8.74 -8.51 -15.98
C ALA A 88 -9.95 -9.20 -15.33
N GLY A 89 -10.88 -8.38 -14.84
CA GLY A 89 -12.07 -8.85 -14.15
C GLY A 89 -11.88 -9.12 -12.66
N GLN A 90 -10.64 -9.08 -12.12
CA GLN A 90 -10.47 -9.04 -10.67
C GLN A 90 -10.94 -7.68 -10.13
N PRO A 91 -11.81 -7.66 -9.11
CA PRO A 91 -12.26 -6.41 -8.51
C PRO A 91 -11.08 -5.62 -7.94
N MET A 92 -10.90 -4.38 -8.39
CA MET A 92 -10.07 -3.38 -7.73
C MET A 92 -10.79 -2.91 -6.47
N ILE A 93 -10.15 -3.02 -5.30
CA ILE A 93 -10.80 -2.87 -3.99
C ILE A 93 -10.16 -1.85 -3.04
N GLY A 94 -8.96 -1.38 -3.37
CA GLY A 94 -8.25 -0.36 -2.61
C GLY A 94 -6.83 -0.16 -3.12
N ASP A 95 -5.99 0.43 -2.29
CA ASP A 95 -4.57 0.69 -2.54
C ASP A 95 -3.76 0.66 -1.24
N VAL A 96 -2.46 0.43 -1.39
CA VAL A 96 -1.48 0.47 -0.30
C VAL A 96 -0.26 1.26 -0.76
N ASN A 97 0.18 2.20 0.07
CA ASN A 97 1.25 3.13 -0.22
C ASN A 97 2.40 3.01 0.77
N LEU A 98 3.62 3.26 0.28
CA LEU A 98 4.76 3.64 1.08
C LEU A 98 5.31 4.99 0.59
N PHE A 99 5.53 5.90 1.53
CA PHE A 99 6.18 7.20 1.30
C PHE A 99 7.50 7.24 2.04
N LEU A 100 8.60 7.35 1.29
CA LEU A 100 9.95 7.44 1.83
C LEU A 100 10.27 8.91 2.05
N LYS A 101 10.56 9.29 3.28
CA LYS A 101 10.90 10.67 3.67
C LYS A 101 12.35 10.72 4.14
N GLY A 102 13.10 11.67 3.59
CA GLY A 102 14.54 11.80 3.86
C GLY A 102 15.39 10.88 2.99
N VAL A 103 16.68 10.77 3.33
CA VAL A 103 17.66 9.95 2.61
C VAL A 103 17.93 8.67 3.42
N PRO A 104 17.97 7.46 2.83
CA PRO A 104 18.16 6.21 3.58
C PRO A 104 19.39 6.14 4.51
N ALA A 105 20.41 6.96 4.25
CA ALA A 105 21.62 7.06 5.07
C ALA A 105 21.46 7.94 6.32
N ASP A 106 20.40 8.76 6.39
CA ASP A 106 20.20 9.77 7.41
C ASP A 106 19.35 9.25 8.58
N GLU A 107 19.58 9.81 9.78
CA GLU A 107 18.87 9.39 11.00
C GLU A 107 17.38 9.73 10.98
N ASP A 108 16.96 10.72 10.19
CA ASP A 108 15.57 11.14 10.02
C ASP A 108 14.84 10.39 8.89
N PHE A 109 15.49 9.40 8.25
CA PHE A 109 14.84 8.56 7.27
C PHE A 109 13.66 7.80 7.87
N GLU A 110 12.50 7.93 7.24
CA GLU A 110 11.26 7.27 7.62
C GLU A 110 10.51 6.76 6.39
N VAL A 111 9.78 5.66 6.57
CA VAL A 111 8.97 5.06 5.50
C VAL A 111 7.55 4.89 6.01
N GLU A 112 6.68 5.78 5.56
CA GLU A 112 5.29 5.86 6.02
C GLU A 112 4.40 4.93 5.22
N ALA A 113 3.69 4.05 5.93
CA ALA A 113 2.75 3.11 5.35
C ALA A 113 1.30 3.58 5.50
N GLU A 114 0.60 3.62 4.38
CA GLU A 114 -0.82 3.96 4.30
C GLU A 114 -1.58 2.89 3.53
N ILE A 115 -2.85 2.70 3.89
CA ILE A 115 -3.72 1.74 3.19
C ILE A 115 -5.15 2.24 3.19
N MET A 116 -5.83 2.02 2.07
CA MET A 116 -7.27 2.22 1.93
C MET A 116 -7.93 0.96 1.36
N ILE A 117 -9.04 0.53 1.96
CA ILE A 117 -9.98 -0.41 1.34
C ILE A 117 -11.24 0.35 0.97
N ALA A 118 -11.26 0.83 -0.28
CA ALA A 118 -12.30 1.69 -0.79
C ALA A 118 -13.65 0.96 -0.88
N GLU A 119 -13.65 -0.27 -1.37
CA GLU A 119 -14.89 -1.05 -1.61
C GLU A 119 -15.49 -1.58 -0.30
N PRO A 120 -16.69 -1.13 0.13
CA PRO A 120 -17.28 -1.53 1.41
C PRO A 120 -17.49 -3.04 1.55
N ALA A 121 -17.81 -3.73 0.45
CA ALA A 121 -18.00 -5.17 0.40
C ALA A 121 -16.75 -5.98 0.78
N TYR A 122 -15.56 -5.36 0.77
CA TYR A 122 -14.29 -5.99 1.11
C TYR A 122 -13.73 -5.56 2.46
N ARG A 123 -14.37 -4.60 3.13
CA ARG A 123 -13.98 -4.16 4.48
C ARG A 123 -14.26 -5.26 5.50
N ARG A 124 -13.50 -5.27 6.60
CA ARG A 124 -13.65 -6.21 7.74
C ARG A 124 -13.46 -7.71 7.39
N ARG A 125 -12.90 -8.02 6.22
CA ARG A 125 -12.58 -9.40 5.77
C ARG A 125 -11.11 -9.81 5.97
N GLY A 126 -10.30 -8.95 6.60
CA GLY A 126 -8.86 -9.19 6.78
C GLY A 126 -7.98 -8.75 5.60
N VAL A 127 -8.58 -8.33 4.48
CA VAL A 127 -7.88 -7.87 3.26
C VAL A 127 -6.80 -6.82 3.56
N ALA A 128 -7.11 -5.79 4.34
CA ALA A 128 -6.15 -4.74 4.67
C ALA A 128 -4.92 -5.28 5.44
N TYR A 129 -5.13 -6.26 6.33
CA TYR A 129 -4.07 -6.90 7.08
C TYR A 129 -3.15 -7.68 6.14
N THR A 130 -3.73 -8.50 5.27
CA THR A 130 -2.99 -9.25 4.26
C THR A 130 -2.22 -8.31 3.33
N ALA A 131 -2.86 -7.27 2.78
CA ALA A 131 -2.22 -6.32 1.87
C ALA A 131 -1.02 -5.60 2.51
N LEU A 132 -1.14 -5.14 3.76
CA LEU A 132 -0.01 -4.55 4.48
C LEU A 132 1.09 -5.57 4.75
N GLN A 133 0.77 -6.82 5.12
CA GLN A 133 1.79 -7.86 5.28
C GLN A 133 2.58 -8.08 3.99
N LEU A 134 1.90 -8.16 2.84
CA LEU A 134 2.53 -8.31 1.53
C LEU A 134 3.41 -7.10 1.18
N MET A 135 2.90 -5.87 1.37
CA MET A 135 3.65 -4.63 1.11
C MET A 135 4.89 -4.51 1.99
N LEU A 136 4.75 -4.73 3.31
CA LEU A 136 5.85 -4.63 4.27
C LEU A 136 6.89 -5.73 4.06
N SER A 137 6.43 -6.96 3.76
CA SER A 137 7.33 -8.05 3.36
C SER A 137 8.09 -7.69 2.09
N TYR A 138 7.44 -7.10 1.09
CA TYR A 138 8.12 -6.67 -0.13
C TYR A 138 9.13 -5.55 0.15
N ALA A 139 8.73 -4.52 0.87
CA ALA A 139 9.56 -3.35 1.12
C ALA A 139 10.82 -3.64 1.94
N THR A 140 10.82 -4.69 2.75
CA THR A 140 11.94 -5.03 3.66
C THR A 140 12.78 -6.22 3.21
N ASP A 141 12.45 -6.83 2.08
CA ASP A 141 13.16 -7.98 1.53
C ASP A 141 14.44 -7.56 0.80
N SER A 142 15.55 -8.23 1.12
CA SER A 142 16.86 -7.97 0.52
C SER A 142 16.94 -8.08 -1.01
N SER A 143 15.99 -8.79 -1.64
CA SER A 143 15.90 -8.93 -3.09
C SER A 143 15.08 -7.83 -3.77
N SER A 144 14.47 -6.94 -3.01
CA SER A 144 13.66 -5.86 -3.56
C SER A 144 14.53 -4.78 -4.21
N PRO A 145 14.06 -4.16 -5.31
CA PRO A 145 14.84 -3.18 -6.06
C PRO A 145 14.95 -1.84 -5.32
N SER A 146 16.04 -1.12 -5.58
CA SER A 146 16.28 0.22 -5.05
C SER A 146 15.05 1.15 -5.23
N PRO A 147 14.70 1.97 -4.22
CA PRO A 147 15.44 2.22 -2.97
C PRO A 147 15.18 1.22 -1.84
N LEU A 148 14.51 0.09 -2.13
CA LEU A 148 14.32 -1.01 -1.19
C LEU A 148 15.59 -1.90 -1.15
N PRO A 149 15.79 -2.75 -0.11
CA PRO A 149 14.98 -2.86 1.10
C PRO A 149 15.08 -1.64 2.02
N VAL A 150 14.00 -1.35 2.73
CA VAL A 150 14.01 -0.40 3.84
C VAL A 150 14.14 -1.14 5.17
N PRO A 151 14.91 -0.63 6.15
CA PRO A 151 14.99 -1.25 7.47
C PRO A 151 13.64 -1.20 8.19
N LYS A 152 13.26 -2.28 8.88
CA LYS A 152 11.94 -2.37 9.54
C LYS A 152 11.72 -1.30 10.59
N ASP A 153 12.75 -0.91 11.32
CA ASP A 153 12.72 0.13 12.36
C ASP A 153 12.49 1.55 11.82
N ARG A 154 12.52 1.72 10.49
CA ARG A 154 12.19 2.98 9.78
C ARG A 154 10.72 3.07 9.38
N LEU A 155 9.94 2.01 9.57
CA LEU A 155 8.53 1.99 9.23
C LEU A 155 7.70 2.78 10.24
N VAL A 156 6.86 3.66 9.71
CA VAL A 156 5.95 4.52 10.48
C VAL A 156 4.55 4.46 9.88
N ALA A 157 3.53 4.72 10.68
CA ALA A 157 2.17 4.98 10.23
C ALA A 157 1.58 6.13 11.05
N ARG A 158 0.96 7.10 10.38
CA ARG A 158 0.23 8.19 11.03
C ARG A 158 -1.25 8.00 10.77
N ILE A 159 -2.02 8.00 11.85
CA ILE A 159 -3.42 7.59 11.84
C ILE A 159 -4.20 8.53 12.75
N GLY A 160 -5.33 9.05 12.29
CA GLY A 160 -6.23 9.83 13.13
C GLY A 160 -6.59 9.09 14.42
N GLU A 161 -6.56 9.77 15.58
CA GLU A 161 -6.74 9.15 16.90
C GLU A 161 -8.10 8.45 17.06
N LYS A 162 -9.10 8.88 16.27
CA LYS A 162 -10.45 8.29 16.23
C LYS A 162 -10.53 7.04 15.37
N ASN A 163 -9.56 6.78 14.49
CA ASN A 163 -9.54 5.60 13.62
C ASN A 163 -8.96 4.37 14.35
N GLU A 164 -9.66 3.91 15.38
CA GLU A 164 -9.25 2.77 16.19
C GLU A 164 -9.10 1.47 15.37
N ALA A 165 -9.83 1.35 14.25
CA ALA A 165 -9.74 0.18 13.38
C ALA A 165 -8.34 0.07 12.74
N SER A 166 -7.83 1.17 12.17
CA SER A 166 -6.49 1.22 11.59
C SER A 166 -5.40 1.15 12.67
N ILE A 167 -5.58 1.77 13.84
CA ILE A 167 -4.63 1.64 14.95
C ILE A 167 -4.45 0.16 15.34
N ARG A 168 -5.56 -0.56 15.61
CA ARG A 168 -5.51 -1.99 15.95
C ARG A 168 -4.94 -2.86 14.82
N LEU A 169 -5.11 -2.43 13.57
CA LEU A 169 -4.54 -3.12 12.41
C LEU A 169 -3.01 -3.06 12.45
N PHE A 170 -2.43 -1.87 12.64
CA PHE A 170 -0.99 -1.68 12.73
C PHE A 170 -0.39 -2.31 13.99
N GLU A 171 -1.09 -2.30 15.12
CA GLU A 171 -0.68 -3.04 16.33
C GLU A 171 -0.51 -4.54 16.04
N LYS A 172 -1.45 -5.16 15.32
CA LYS A 172 -1.34 -6.58 14.90
C LYS A 172 -0.17 -6.84 13.96
N LEU A 173 0.29 -5.83 13.23
CA LEU A 173 1.46 -5.91 12.34
C LEU A 173 2.78 -5.76 13.10
N GLY A 174 2.76 -5.41 14.39
CA GLY A 174 3.94 -5.24 15.23
C GLY A 174 4.37 -3.78 15.43
N PHE A 175 3.48 -2.84 15.11
CA PHE A 175 3.68 -1.42 15.40
C PHE A 175 3.17 -1.08 16.80
N THR A 176 3.73 -0.03 17.38
CA THR A 176 3.28 0.52 18.66
C THR A 176 3.19 2.03 18.56
N VAL A 177 2.18 2.62 19.22
CA VAL A 177 2.05 4.08 19.33
C VAL A 177 3.28 4.64 20.05
N THR A 178 4.06 5.48 19.37
CA THR A 178 5.26 6.13 19.92
C THR A 178 5.02 7.60 20.25
N LYS A 179 4.06 8.24 19.58
CA LYS A 179 3.78 9.67 19.74
C LYS A 179 2.29 9.95 19.47
N ARG A 180 1.77 10.96 20.16
CA ARG A 180 0.43 11.55 19.91
C ARG A 180 0.62 13.00 19.49
N VAL A 181 -0.06 13.43 18.44
CA VAL A 181 0.07 14.76 17.84
C VAL A 181 -1.28 15.47 17.94
N ALA A 182 -1.52 16.06 19.12
CA ALA A 182 -2.83 16.65 19.45
C ALA A 182 -3.31 17.74 18.48
N VAL A 183 -2.40 18.49 17.85
CA VAL A 183 -2.77 19.55 16.89
C VAL A 183 -3.40 19.00 15.61
N PHE A 184 -3.05 17.77 15.23
CA PHE A 184 -3.62 17.09 14.05
C PHE A 184 -4.64 16.01 14.43
N GLU A 185 -4.92 15.81 15.73
CA GLU A 185 -5.72 14.69 16.22
C GLU A 185 -5.24 13.33 15.66
N GLU A 186 -3.91 13.11 15.61
CA GLU A 186 -3.29 11.89 15.07
C GLU A 186 -2.38 11.17 16.10
N VAL A 187 -2.25 9.85 15.93
CA VAL A 187 -1.20 9.04 16.55
C VAL A 187 -0.16 8.64 15.51
N GLU A 188 1.10 8.61 15.93
CA GLU A 188 2.20 8.00 15.18
C GLU A 188 2.51 6.63 15.78
N LEU A 189 2.53 5.61 14.93
CA LEU A 189 2.94 4.26 15.27
C LEU A 189 4.24 3.93 14.55
N ARG A 190 5.19 3.31 15.26
CA ARG A 190 6.44 2.81 14.69
C ARG A 190 6.55 1.31 14.89
N PHE A 191 7.22 0.64 13.96
CA PHE A 191 7.49 -0.78 14.10
C PHE A 191 8.51 -1.03 15.22
N THR A 192 8.14 -1.85 16.20
CA THR A 192 8.98 -2.12 17.39
C THR A 192 9.06 -3.59 17.75
N ALA A 193 8.30 -4.46 17.08
CA ALA A 193 8.27 -5.90 17.36
C ALA A 193 9.55 -6.66 16.98
N GLY A 194 10.56 -5.99 16.43
CA GLY A 194 11.86 -6.57 16.07
C GLY A 194 11.78 -7.62 14.94
N ASP A 195 12.89 -8.31 14.70
CA ASP A 195 13.00 -9.23 13.57
C ASP A 195 12.20 -10.53 13.73
N GLU A 196 11.82 -10.90 14.96
CA GLU A 196 10.97 -12.06 15.22
C GLU A 196 9.58 -11.92 14.58
N LYS A 197 9.12 -10.68 14.39
CA LYS A 197 7.88 -10.42 13.67
C LYS A 197 8.11 -10.56 12.17
N THR A 198 7.53 -11.60 11.61
CA THR A 198 7.47 -11.86 10.17
C THR A 198 6.10 -11.46 9.61
N TRP A 199 6.10 -11.08 8.33
CA TRP A 199 4.89 -10.82 7.57
C TRP A 199 4.72 -11.89 6.49
N THR A 200 3.48 -12.20 6.15
CA THR A 200 3.17 -13.09 5.03
C THR A 200 3.75 -12.50 3.74
N ALA A 201 4.54 -13.29 3.03
CA ALA A 201 5.02 -12.98 1.69
C ALA A 201 4.08 -13.57 0.63
N GLY A 202 3.85 -12.84 -0.46
CA GLY A 202 3.15 -13.35 -1.63
C GLY A 202 4.12 -13.84 -2.70
N SER A 203 3.59 -14.51 -3.71
CA SER A 203 4.38 -14.90 -4.88
C SER A 203 4.64 -13.66 -5.75
N ARG A 204 5.91 -13.26 -5.86
CA ARG A 204 6.33 -12.16 -6.74
C ARG A 204 6.34 -12.66 -8.19
N LYS A 205 5.70 -11.92 -9.08
CA LYS A 205 5.66 -12.20 -10.51
C LYS A 205 5.96 -10.91 -11.29
N THR A 206 6.46 -11.06 -12.50
CA THR A 206 6.70 -9.97 -13.44
C THR A 206 5.44 -9.66 -14.23
N LEU A 207 4.99 -8.41 -14.20
CA LEU A 207 3.92 -7.93 -15.08
C LEU A 207 4.47 -7.74 -16.49
N ALA A 208 3.93 -8.47 -17.46
CA ALA A 208 4.19 -8.22 -18.87
C ALA A 208 3.67 -6.83 -19.26
N VAL A 209 4.48 -6.08 -20.01
CA VAL A 209 4.16 -4.74 -20.54
C VAL A 209 3.71 -4.86 -21.99
#